data_AF-A0A924NBK9-F1
#
_entry.id   AF-A0A924NBK9-F1
#
_cell.length_a   1.000
_cell.length_b   1.000
_cell.length_c   1.000
_cell.angle_alpha   90.00
_cell.angle_beta   90.00
_cell.angle_gamma   90.00
#
_symmetry.space_group_name_H-M   'P 1'
#
loop_
_entity.id
_entity.type
_entity.pdbx_description
1 polymer ?
#
loop_
_entity_poly.entity_id
_entity_poly.type
_entity_poly.pdbx_seq_one_letter_code
_entity_poly.pdbx_strand_id
1 'polypeptide(L)'
;MRITTILNRFALFAALGAAQTAAAQEHPARRVASIVSVAVEEYAKAVDAQGRLISAQEFQEANDFLADARKAAERLSGDNASAARALLDSVAEAVRAKRPPATLDSLEQRFAAILGSEAKLELPSQPLDIADGRAVYQRSCAQCHGASGLGDGPAGRVLTPHPPAIGSAVLMKGVSPALMYRVMSVGISGTPMMGFGNVLTSTQRWNVVAYVNSMRATRAQQLEGEGLFTQRCASCHGVVGASDGALARSLTKLPPEIGTVAWQVERTDEQIAAVVVGGIAGSAMPPARGLSGARVTSGVGYIRSLPMKERNAAAVAAGADSTSASSAARNVLAQLEQSLTAARTGRPGDAGDKAFDA
;
A
#
# COMPACT_ATOMS: atom_id res chain seq x y z
N MET A 1 -53.61 7.26 -7.43
CA MET A 1 -52.46 6.39 -7.79
C MET A 1 -51.68 7.15 -8.87
N ARG A 2 -50.42 7.60 -8.76
CA ARG A 2 -49.24 7.18 -7.98
C ARG A 2 -48.32 8.41 -7.80
N ILE A 3 -48.27 9.02 -6.61
CA ILE A 3 -47.24 10.03 -6.24
C ILE A 3 -46.32 9.49 -5.13
N THR A 4 -46.72 8.40 -4.47
CA THR A 4 -46.01 7.76 -3.35
C THR A 4 -44.77 6.93 -3.74
N THR A 5 -44.47 6.77 -5.04
CA THR A 5 -43.37 5.88 -5.49
C THR A 5 -42.04 6.61 -5.74
N ILE A 6 -42.03 7.95 -5.85
CA ILE A 6 -40.81 8.73 -6.12
C ILE A 6 -40.07 9.09 -4.83
N LEU A 7 -40.79 9.36 -3.74
CA LEU A 7 -40.20 9.68 -2.42
C LEU A 7 -39.41 8.50 -1.82
N ASN A 8 -39.80 7.25 -2.13
CA ASN A 8 -39.14 6.06 -1.58
C ASN A 8 -37.80 5.74 -2.26
N ARG A 9 -37.55 6.26 -3.47
CA ARG A 9 -36.27 6.08 -4.19
C ARG A 9 -35.21 7.09 -3.76
N PHE A 10 -35.60 8.32 -3.41
CA PHE A 10 -34.68 9.32 -2.86
C PHE A 10 -34.20 8.97 -1.44
N ALA A 11 -35.08 8.41 -0.60
CA ALA A 11 -34.71 7.95 0.74
C ALA A 11 -33.69 6.79 0.70
N LEU A 12 -33.81 5.89 -0.28
CA LEU A 12 -32.87 4.77 -0.44
C LEU A 12 -31.49 5.24 -0.93
N PHE A 13 -31.42 6.19 -1.87
CA PHE A 13 -30.15 6.77 -2.32
C PHE A 13 -29.45 7.60 -1.24
N ALA A 14 -30.20 8.37 -0.45
CA ALA A 14 -29.65 9.13 0.68
C ALA A 14 -29.12 8.21 1.79
N ALA A 15 -29.81 7.10 2.08
CA ALA A 15 -29.36 6.12 3.07
C ALA A 15 -28.10 5.35 2.61
N LEU A 16 -27.99 4.98 1.32
CA LEU A 16 -26.77 4.36 0.78
C LEU A 16 -25.57 5.34 0.78
N GLY A 17 -25.81 6.62 0.47
CA GLY A 17 -24.78 7.66 0.54
C GLY A 17 -24.29 7.90 1.97
N ALA A 18 -25.21 8.00 2.94
CA ALA A 18 -24.88 8.19 4.36
C ALA A 18 -24.14 7.00 4.98
N ALA A 19 -24.51 5.76 4.62
CA ALA A 19 -23.83 4.55 5.09
C ALA A 19 -22.40 4.42 4.51
N GLN A 20 -22.20 4.81 3.24
CA GLN A 20 -20.86 4.85 2.63
C GLN A 20 -19.98 5.93 3.26
N THR A 21 -20.53 7.11 3.59
CA THR A 21 -19.76 8.16 4.28
C THR A 21 -19.36 7.77 5.69
N ALA A 22 -20.22 7.06 6.43
CA ALA A 22 -19.90 6.58 7.78
C ALA A 22 -18.83 5.47 7.78
N ALA A 23 -18.88 4.55 6.80
CA ALA A 23 -17.86 3.51 6.62
C ALA A 23 -16.54 4.05 6.05
N ALA A 24 -16.55 5.21 5.38
CA ALA A 24 -15.36 5.85 4.85
C ALA A 24 -14.62 6.66 5.92
N GLN A 25 -15.34 7.32 6.85
CA GLN A 25 -14.76 8.28 7.80
C GLN A 25 -13.73 7.63 8.73
N GLU A 26 -12.47 8.02 8.56
CA GLU A 26 -11.37 7.52 9.38
C GLU A 26 -11.42 8.05 10.82
N HIS A 27 -11.14 7.17 11.79
CA HIS A 27 -11.11 7.53 13.21
C HIS A 27 -10.10 8.65 13.48
N PRO A 28 -10.41 9.69 14.30
CA PRO A 28 -9.51 10.82 14.54
C PRO A 28 -8.12 10.42 15.02
N ALA A 29 -8.00 9.42 15.91
CA ALA A 29 -6.71 8.94 16.39
C ALA A 29 -5.86 8.34 15.26
N ARG A 30 -6.45 7.52 14.39
CA ARG A 30 -5.78 6.92 13.23
C ARG A 30 -5.34 7.98 12.23
N ARG A 31 -6.19 8.98 11.99
CA ARG A 31 -5.88 10.09 11.09
C ARG A 31 -4.65 10.87 11.60
N VAL A 32 -4.65 11.27 12.88
CA VAL A 32 -3.51 12.01 13.45
C VAL A 32 -2.24 11.16 13.45
N ALA A 33 -2.34 9.88 13.85
CA ALA A 33 -1.21 8.95 13.80
C ALA A 33 -0.63 8.82 12.39
N SER A 34 -1.49 8.70 11.37
CA SER A 34 -1.06 8.63 9.97
C SER A 34 -0.32 9.88 9.52
N ILE A 35 -0.80 11.08 9.89
CA ILE A 35 -0.11 12.34 9.56
C ILE A 35 1.25 12.42 10.26
N VAL A 36 1.34 12.03 11.53
CA VAL A 36 2.60 12.02 12.29
C VAL A 36 3.60 11.04 11.69
N SER A 37 3.18 9.82 11.33
CA SER A 37 4.05 8.85 10.66
C SER A 37 4.61 9.39 9.35
N VAL A 38 3.75 10.00 8.52
CA VAL A 38 4.20 10.63 7.26
C VAL A 38 5.22 11.72 7.56
N ALA A 39 4.96 12.62 8.53
CA ALA A 39 5.89 13.68 8.89
C ALA A 39 7.27 13.15 9.34
N VAL A 40 7.31 12.07 10.11
CA VAL A 40 8.56 11.44 10.57
C VAL A 40 9.30 10.79 9.41
N GLU A 41 8.58 10.12 8.50
CA GLU A 41 9.18 9.52 7.30
C GLU A 41 9.76 10.59 6.34
N GLU A 42 9.06 11.72 6.11
CA GLU A 42 9.59 12.84 5.31
C GLU A 42 10.78 13.50 6.02
N TYR A 43 10.71 13.67 7.35
CA TYR A 43 11.82 14.21 8.12
C TYR A 43 13.09 13.36 8.02
N ALA A 44 12.96 12.03 7.98
CA ALA A 44 14.09 11.11 7.81
C ALA A 44 14.80 11.26 6.45
N LYS A 45 14.11 11.81 5.43
CA LYS A 45 14.71 12.19 4.13
C LYS A 45 15.34 13.58 4.17
N ALA A 46 14.93 14.42 5.13
CA ALA A 46 15.36 15.80 5.27
C ALA A 46 16.72 15.94 5.97
N VAL A 47 17.07 15.02 6.88
CA VAL A 47 18.32 15.08 7.66
C VAL A 47 19.10 13.77 7.63
N ASP A 48 20.41 13.84 7.85
CA ASP A 48 21.22 12.64 8.08
C ASP A 48 21.11 12.10 9.53
N ALA A 49 21.81 11.00 9.80
CA ALA A 49 21.81 10.36 11.12
C ALA A 49 22.38 11.24 12.24
N GLN A 50 23.08 12.33 11.92
CA GLN A 50 23.63 13.30 12.86
C GLN A 50 22.73 14.54 13.01
N GLY A 51 21.62 14.61 12.28
CA GLY A 51 20.71 15.76 12.28
C GLY A 51 21.14 16.90 11.35
N ARG A 52 22.10 16.68 10.45
CA ARG A 52 22.48 17.68 9.45
C ARG A 52 21.45 17.69 8.32
N LEU A 53 21.02 18.88 7.93
CA LEU A 53 20.04 19.06 6.85
C LEU A 53 20.63 18.63 5.49
N ILE A 54 19.96 17.68 4.83
CA ILE A 54 20.30 17.19 3.49
C ILE A 54 19.25 17.57 2.45
N SER A 55 18.01 17.85 2.86
CA SER A 55 16.95 18.36 1.97
C SER A 55 16.07 19.39 2.68
N ALA A 56 16.10 20.63 2.20
CA ALA A 56 15.27 21.71 2.74
C ALA A 56 13.78 21.55 2.38
N GLN A 57 13.47 20.94 1.23
CA GLN A 57 12.10 20.68 0.81
C GLN A 57 11.43 19.66 1.73
N GLU A 58 12.06 18.50 1.93
CA GLU A 58 11.58 17.44 2.82
C GLU A 58 11.41 17.94 4.26
N PHE A 59 12.31 18.84 4.70
CA PHE A 59 12.20 19.48 6.01
C PHE A 59 10.95 20.36 6.12
N GLN A 60 10.64 21.13 5.07
CA GLN A 60 9.43 21.96 5.05
C GLN A 60 8.18 21.09 5.02
N GLU A 61 8.14 20.05 4.19
CA GLU A 61 7.03 19.10 4.11
C GLU A 61 6.74 18.44 5.46
N ALA A 62 7.78 17.99 6.18
CA ALA A 62 7.63 17.45 7.52
C ALA A 62 7.00 18.45 8.51
N ASN A 63 7.39 19.74 8.45
CA ASN A 63 6.78 20.78 9.29
C ASN A 63 5.32 21.05 8.91
N ASP A 64 4.99 21.03 7.62
CA ASP A 64 3.62 21.24 7.13
C ASP A 64 2.70 20.08 7.58
N PHE A 65 3.17 18.84 7.48
CA PHE A 65 2.45 17.69 8.03
C PHE A 65 2.24 17.81 9.54
N LEU A 66 3.24 18.25 10.31
CA LEU A 66 3.07 18.44 11.76
C LEU A 66 2.08 19.56 12.10
N ALA A 67 2.00 20.60 11.29
CA ALA A 67 0.98 21.64 11.43
C ALA A 67 -0.43 21.07 11.22
N ASP A 68 -0.60 20.18 10.24
CA ASP A 68 -1.88 19.51 10.01
C ASP A 68 -2.20 18.44 11.06
N ALA A 69 -1.19 17.73 11.57
CA ALA A 69 -1.34 16.82 12.68
C ALA A 69 -1.90 17.55 13.90
N ARG A 70 -1.43 18.77 14.18
CA ARG A 70 -1.94 19.61 15.29
C ARG A 70 -3.41 19.98 15.10
N LYS A 71 -3.80 20.43 13.90
CA LYS A 71 -5.21 20.71 13.57
C LYS A 71 -6.06 19.45 13.68
N ALA A 72 -5.57 18.31 13.19
CA ALA A 72 -6.29 17.05 13.30
C ALA A 72 -6.41 16.58 14.76
N ALA A 73 -5.41 16.86 15.60
CA ALA A 73 -5.39 16.52 17.01
C ALA A 73 -6.41 17.30 17.85
N GLU A 74 -6.94 18.43 17.36
CA GLU A 74 -8.05 19.14 18.00
C GLU A 74 -9.30 18.24 18.12
N ARG A 75 -9.50 17.31 17.17
CA ARG A 75 -10.62 16.36 17.18
C ARG A 75 -10.42 15.15 18.10
N LEU A 76 -9.26 15.00 18.74
CA LEU A 76 -9.04 13.95 19.72
C LEU A 76 -9.88 14.18 20.97
N SER A 77 -10.47 13.12 21.50
CA SER A 77 -11.26 13.09 22.72
C SER A 77 -10.81 11.96 23.63
N GLY A 78 -11.28 11.96 24.89
CA GLY A 78 -10.89 10.99 25.91
C GLY A 78 -9.66 11.37 26.72
N ASP A 79 -9.34 10.56 27.72
CA ASP A 79 -8.37 10.86 28.78
C ASP A 79 -6.95 11.08 28.27
N ASN A 80 -6.60 10.43 27.16
CA ASN A 80 -5.27 10.50 26.55
C ASN A 80 -5.10 11.67 25.57
N ALA A 81 -6.16 12.45 25.27
CA ALA A 81 -6.10 13.48 24.23
C ALA A 81 -5.11 14.61 24.56
N SER A 82 -5.03 15.04 25.83
CA SER A 82 -4.08 16.07 26.28
C SER A 82 -2.64 15.56 26.19
N ALA A 83 -2.38 14.33 26.65
CA ALA A 83 -1.07 13.69 26.59
C ALA A 83 -0.60 13.48 25.13
N ALA A 84 -1.51 13.09 24.23
CA ALA A 84 -1.21 12.93 22.81
C ALA A 84 -0.80 14.28 22.18
N ARG A 85 -1.55 15.36 22.44
CA ARG A 85 -1.21 16.71 21.94
C ARG A 85 0.15 17.19 22.45
N ALA A 86 0.44 17.01 23.73
CA ALA A 86 1.72 17.38 24.32
C ALA A 86 2.90 16.60 23.70
N LEU A 87 2.70 15.32 23.40
CA LEU A 87 3.73 14.52 22.75
C LEU A 87 3.89 14.90 21.27
N LEU A 88 2.82 15.24 20.57
CA LEU A 88 2.88 15.81 19.22
C LEU A 88 3.68 17.12 19.19
N ASP A 89 3.53 17.98 20.20
CA ASP A 89 4.35 19.18 20.32
C ASP A 89 5.83 18.87 20.56
N SER A 90 6.12 17.78 21.28
CA SER A 90 7.48 17.28 21.45
C SER A 90 8.08 16.75 20.15
N VAL A 91 7.30 16.05 19.31
CA VAL A 91 7.70 15.65 17.95
C VAL A 91 8.03 16.89 17.12
N ALA A 92 7.15 17.88 17.12
CA ALA A 92 7.35 19.09 16.33
C ALA A 92 8.57 19.91 16.80
N GLU A 93 8.85 19.94 18.10
CA GLU A 93 10.07 20.56 18.63
C GLU A 93 11.32 19.80 18.22
N ALA A 94 11.29 18.45 18.27
CA ALA A 94 12.41 17.64 17.84
C ALA A 94 12.75 17.86 16.35
N VAL A 95 11.74 18.01 15.48
CA VAL A 95 11.94 18.38 14.08
C VAL A 95 12.56 19.78 13.94
N ARG A 96 12.01 20.80 14.61
CA ARG A 96 12.56 22.18 14.58
C ARG A 96 14.02 22.24 15.03
N ALA A 97 14.35 21.51 16.09
CA ALA A 97 15.68 21.37 16.65
C ALA A 97 16.61 20.45 15.84
N LYS A 98 16.14 19.89 14.72
CA LYS A 98 16.86 18.97 13.83
C LYS A 98 17.49 17.78 14.58
N ARG A 99 16.75 17.17 15.50
CA ARG A 99 17.21 16.01 16.27
C ARG A 99 17.42 14.80 15.36
N PRO A 100 18.37 13.89 15.67
CA PRO A 100 18.57 12.68 14.87
C PRO A 100 17.27 11.89 14.65
N PRO A 101 17.03 11.31 13.45
CA PRO A 101 15.80 10.58 13.13
C PRO A 101 15.37 9.53 14.16
N ALA A 102 16.32 8.81 14.76
CA ALA A 102 16.05 7.83 15.83
C ALA A 102 15.32 8.42 17.06
N THR A 103 15.50 9.73 17.32
CA THR A 103 14.75 10.44 18.37
C THR A 103 13.29 10.57 18.00
N LEU A 104 13.00 10.86 16.73
CA LEU A 104 11.64 10.99 16.21
C LEU A 104 10.94 9.64 16.18
N ASP A 105 11.62 8.57 15.78
CA ASP A 105 11.09 7.20 15.83
C ASP A 105 10.61 6.83 17.25
N SER A 106 11.42 7.19 18.26
CA SER A 106 11.08 6.94 19.66
C SER A 106 9.88 7.77 20.14
N LEU A 107 9.75 9.00 19.66
CA LEU A 107 8.61 9.86 19.98
C LEU A 107 7.33 9.39 19.27
N GLU A 108 7.42 8.97 18.01
CA GLU A 108 6.31 8.41 17.25
C GLU A 108 5.77 7.14 17.91
N GLN A 109 6.65 6.22 18.33
CA GLN A 109 6.24 5.00 19.03
C GLN A 109 5.49 5.31 20.32
N ARG A 110 5.97 6.29 21.11
CA ARG A 110 5.28 6.76 22.32
C ARG A 110 3.93 7.42 21.97
N PHE A 111 3.86 8.15 20.86
CA PHE A 111 2.65 8.81 20.40
C PHE A 111 1.58 7.81 19.99
N ALA A 112 1.95 6.81 19.20
CA ALA A 112 1.09 5.69 18.85
C ALA A 112 0.64 4.91 20.10
N ALA A 113 1.52 4.72 21.09
CA ALA A 113 1.17 4.04 22.34
C ALA A 113 0.12 4.80 23.17
N ILE A 114 0.20 6.13 23.26
CA ILE A 114 -0.80 6.97 23.96
C ILE A 114 -2.16 6.89 23.27
N LEU A 115 -2.17 6.88 21.94
CA LEU A 115 -3.39 6.78 21.14
C LEU A 115 -4.01 5.36 21.15
N GLY A 116 -3.24 4.34 21.54
CA GLY A 116 -3.72 2.97 21.71
C GLY A 116 -4.06 2.26 20.40
N SER A 117 -4.99 1.30 20.46
CA SER A 117 -5.43 0.51 19.29
C SER A 117 -6.01 1.36 18.18
N GLU A 118 -6.65 2.47 18.52
CA GLU A 118 -7.28 3.39 17.57
C GLU A 118 -6.28 4.12 16.67
N ALA A 119 -4.99 4.12 17.02
CA ALA A 119 -3.93 4.69 16.20
C ALA A 119 -3.50 3.76 15.06
N LYS A 120 -3.75 2.46 15.19
CA LYS A 120 -3.22 1.45 14.28
C LYS A 120 -3.91 1.54 12.93
N LEU A 121 -3.14 1.24 11.87
CA LEU A 121 -3.70 1.02 10.55
C LEU A 121 -4.68 -0.15 10.61
N GLU A 122 -5.86 0.04 10.05
CA GLU A 122 -6.83 -1.02 9.88
C GLU A 122 -6.40 -1.89 8.71
N LEU A 123 -5.73 -2.99 9.01
CA LEU A 123 -5.31 -3.95 8.00
C LEU A 123 -6.54 -4.63 7.38
N PRO A 124 -6.50 -4.95 6.08
CA PRO A 124 -7.61 -5.60 5.41
C PRO A 124 -7.82 -6.99 6.02
N SER A 125 -9.03 -7.23 6.52
CA SER A 125 -9.46 -8.53 7.03
C SER A 125 -9.90 -9.49 5.92
N GLN A 126 -10.16 -8.94 4.74
CA GLN A 126 -10.47 -9.69 3.53
C GLN A 126 -9.26 -9.65 2.60
N PRO A 127 -9.10 -10.67 1.74
CA PRO A 127 -8.02 -10.66 0.78
C PRO A 127 -8.13 -9.48 -0.20
N LEU A 128 -6.97 -8.96 -0.63
CA LEU A 128 -6.88 -7.79 -1.51
C LEU A 128 -7.49 -8.05 -2.88
N ASP A 129 -8.27 -7.08 -3.39
CA ASP A 129 -8.88 -7.12 -4.71
C ASP A 129 -8.25 -6.09 -5.65
N ILE A 130 -7.34 -6.54 -6.50
CA ILE A 130 -6.67 -5.67 -7.49
C ILE A 130 -7.63 -5.14 -8.54
N ALA A 131 -8.66 -5.88 -8.92
CA ALA A 131 -9.61 -5.43 -9.93
C ALA A 131 -10.42 -4.24 -9.40
N ASP A 132 -10.87 -4.31 -8.15
CA ASP A 132 -11.49 -3.17 -7.46
C ASP A 132 -10.49 -2.00 -7.31
N GLY A 133 -9.26 -2.29 -6.89
CA GLY A 133 -8.18 -1.31 -6.76
C GLY A 133 -7.89 -0.56 -8.07
N ARG A 134 -7.79 -1.30 -9.18
CA ARG A 134 -7.66 -0.74 -10.54
C ARG A 134 -8.85 0.13 -10.89
N ALA A 135 -10.07 -0.34 -10.64
CA ALA A 135 -11.28 0.38 -10.96
C ALA A 135 -11.35 1.72 -10.19
N VAL A 136 -11.00 1.74 -8.89
CA VAL A 136 -10.92 2.96 -8.09
C VAL A 136 -9.79 3.86 -8.60
N TYR A 137 -8.60 3.31 -8.84
CA TYR A 137 -7.46 4.08 -9.35
C TYR A 137 -7.78 4.80 -10.67
N GLN A 138 -8.42 4.12 -11.62
CA GLN A 138 -8.77 4.71 -12.91
C GLN A 138 -9.74 5.89 -12.76
N ARG A 139 -10.68 5.82 -11.81
CA ARG A 139 -11.66 6.89 -11.57
C ARG A 139 -11.10 8.06 -10.77
N SER A 140 -10.20 7.79 -9.82
CA SER A 140 -9.82 8.77 -8.77
C SER A 140 -8.36 9.20 -8.80
N CYS A 141 -7.46 8.43 -9.42
CA CYS A 141 -6.01 8.64 -9.35
C CYS A 141 -5.38 8.88 -10.72
N ALA A 142 -5.84 8.19 -11.76
CA ALA A 142 -5.21 8.18 -13.09
C ALA A 142 -5.21 9.55 -13.80
N GLN A 143 -6.14 10.45 -13.46
CA GLN A 143 -6.15 11.81 -14.02
C GLN A 143 -4.87 12.59 -13.66
N CYS A 144 -4.31 12.36 -12.47
CA CYS A 144 -3.08 12.98 -12.01
C CYS A 144 -1.88 12.05 -12.21
N HIS A 145 -1.98 10.79 -11.77
CA HIS A 145 -0.84 9.86 -11.77
C HIS A 145 -0.64 9.11 -13.09
N GLY A 146 -1.57 9.19 -14.05
CA GLY A 146 -1.53 8.44 -15.31
C GLY A 146 -1.91 6.96 -15.16
N ALA A 147 -2.15 6.28 -16.27
CA ALA A 147 -2.63 4.89 -16.27
C ALA A 147 -1.59 3.91 -15.68
N SER A 148 -0.31 4.19 -15.88
CA SER A 148 0.82 3.40 -15.36
C SER A 148 1.46 4.00 -14.11
N GLY A 149 0.84 5.02 -13.51
CA GLY A 149 1.37 5.66 -12.30
C GLY A 149 2.65 6.44 -12.50
N LEU A 150 2.92 6.96 -13.70
CA LEU A 150 4.17 7.69 -14.01
C LEU A 150 4.07 9.21 -13.78
N GLY A 151 2.95 9.69 -13.25
CA GLY A 151 2.68 11.12 -13.05
C GLY A 151 2.27 11.86 -14.33
N ASP A 152 2.05 11.13 -15.42
CA ASP A 152 1.83 11.68 -16.76
C ASP A 152 0.34 11.82 -17.14
N GLY A 153 -0.53 11.76 -16.14
CA GLY A 153 -1.98 11.93 -16.30
C GLY A 153 -2.35 13.30 -16.89
N PRO A 154 -3.49 13.42 -17.59
CA PRO A 154 -3.87 14.67 -18.27
C PRO A 154 -3.88 15.90 -17.35
N ALA A 155 -4.32 15.75 -16.10
CA ALA A 155 -4.25 16.80 -15.09
C ALA A 155 -2.83 16.91 -14.51
N GLY A 156 -2.15 15.78 -14.29
CA GLY A 156 -0.81 15.71 -13.67
C GLY A 156 0.25 16.58 -14.33
N ARG A 157 0.23 16.66 -15.67
CA ARG A 157 1.23 17.40 -16.47
C ARG A 157 1.29 18.90 -16.21
N VAL A 158 0.22 19.48 -15.65
CA VAL A 158 0.12 20.93 -15.37
C VAL A 158 0.10 21.25 -13.88
N LEU A 159 0.23 20.24 -13.01
CA LEU A 159 0.24 20.43 -11.56
C LEU A 159 1.63 20.81 -11.05
N THR A 160 1.63 21.66 -10.02
CA THR A 160 2.82 21.99 -9.23
C THR A 160 2.48 21.76 -7.75
N PRO A 161 3.20 20.87 -7.04
CA PRO A 161 4.25 19.98 -7.55
C PRO A 161 3.69 18.93 -8.53
N HIS A 162 4.56 18.40 -9.39
CA HIS A 162 4.23 17.32 -10.31
C HIS A 162 3.97 16.01 -9.52
N PRO A 163 2.94 15.21 -9.87
CA PRO A 163 2.71 13.94 -9.20
C PRO A 163 3.91 13.00 -9.32
N PRO A 164 4.30 12.27 -8.25
CA PRO A 164 5.39 11.32 -8.34
C PRO A 164 5.02 10.12 -9.22
N ALA A 165 6.04 9.50 -9.81
CA ALA A 165 5.91 8.27 -10.57
C ALA A 165 5.76 7.05 -9.63
N ILE A 166 4.59 6.94 -9.01
CA ILE A 166 4.19 5.88 -8.06
C ILE A 166 4.17 4.45 -8.64
N GLY A 167 4.15 4.31 -9.97
CA GLY A 167 4.31 3.03 -10.66
C GLY A 167 5.77 2.60 -10.86
N SER A 168 6.74 3.48 -10.57
CA SER A 168 8.16 3.20 -10.75
C SER A 168 8.73 2.38 -9.59
N ALA A 169 9.19 1.17 -9.87
CA ALA A 169 9.90 0.33 -8.90
C ALA A 169 11.11 1.03 -8.28
N VAL A 170 11.86 1.78 -9.10
CA VAL A 170 13.10 2.44 -8.70
C VAL A 170 12.81 3.59 -7.74
N LEU A 171 11.83 4.44 -8.07
CA LEU A 171 11.51 5.62 -7.26
C LEU A 171 10.74 5.25 -6.00
N MET A 172 9.93 4.20 -6.05
CA MET A 172 9.13 3.76 -4.91
C MET A 172 9.84 2.73 -4.03
N LYS A 173 11.11 2.38 -4.31
CA LYS A 173 11.82 1.31 -3.58
C LYS A 173 11.87 1.52 -2.06
N GLY A 174 11.93 2.79 -1.63
CA GLY A 174 11.95 3.21 -0.23
C GLY A 174 10.58 3.50 0.37
N VAL A 175 9.49 3.30 -0.40
CA VAL A 175 8.12 3.60 0.04
C VAL A 175 7.42 2.30 0.43
N SER A 176 6.94 2.22 1.67
CA SER A 176 6.19 1.08 2.18
C SER A 176 4.70 1.15 1.78
N PRO A 177 3.98 0.01 1.69
CA PRO A 177 2.54 0.05 1.47
C PRO A 177 1.77 0.78 2.59
N ALA A 178 2.27 0.73 3.84
CA ALA A 178 1.70 1.53 4.93
C ALA A 178 1.82 3.03 4.66
N LEU A 179 2.98 3.52 4.20
CA LEU A 179 3.16 4.92 3.83
C LEU A 179 2.21 5.32 2.68
N MET A 180 2.08 4.48 1.65
CA MET A 180 1.15 4.72 0.55
C MET A 180 -0.29 4.84 1.03
N TYR A 181 -0.72 3.94 1.92
CA TYR A 181 -2.05 4.00 2.53
C TYR A 181 -2.25 5.30 3.31
N ARG A 182 -1.28 5.69 4.15
CA ARG A 182 -1.35 6.92 4.96
C ARG A 182 -1.46 8.16 4.10
N VAL A 183 -0.54 8.34 3.15
CA VAL A 183 -0.54 9.48 2.21
C VAL A 183 -1.85 9.57 1.46
N MET A 184 -2.37 8.46 0.94
CA MET A 184 -3.68 8.45 0.28
C MET A 184 -4.83 8.79 1.23
N SER A 185 -4.76 8.38 2.50
CA SER A 185 -5.84 8.62 3.47
C SER A 185 -5.87 10.08 3.92
N VAL A 186 -4.71 10.69 4.15
CA VAL A 186 -4.61 12.03 4.72
C VAL A 186 -4.40 13.14 3.69
N GLY A 187 -3.82 12.81 2.54
CA GLY A 187 -3.40 13.77 1.51
C GLY A 187 -2.04 14.39 1.84
N ILE A 188 -1.58 15.30 0.98
CA ILE A 188 -0.39 16.12 1.20
C ILE A 188 -0.79 17.58 1.05
N SER A 189 -0.81 18.31 2.16
CA SER A 189 -1.20 19.71 2.16
C SER A 189 -0.28 20.58 1.33
N GLY A 190 -0.84 21.63 0.73
CA GLY A 190 -0.11 22.47 -0.23
C GLY A 190 0.09 21.81 -1.60
N THR A 191 -0.38 20.57 -1.79
CA THR A 191 -0.33 19.88 -3.09
C THR A 191 -1.74 19.51 -3.57
N PRO A 192 -1.89 19.16 -4.86
CA PRO A 192 -3.14 18.61 -5.39
C PRO A 192 -3.50 17.21 -4.87
N MET A 193 -2.62 16.54 -4.11
CA MET A 193 -2.88 15.21 -3.56
C MET A 193 -3.83 15.31 -2.36
N MET A 194 -5.13 15.25 -2.64
CA MET A 194 -6.18 15.28 -1.62
C MET A 194 -6.22 13.98 -0.78
N GLY A 195 -6.77 14.09 0.43
CA GLY A 195 -7.02 12.93 1.29
C GLY A 195 -8.31 12.19 0.90
N PHE A 196 -8.20 10.88 0.70
CA PHE A 196 -9.32 9.98 0.39
C PHE A 196 -9.89 9.29 1.63
N GLY A 197 -9.39 9.65 2.81
CA GLY A 197 -9.78 9.12 4.12
C GLY A 197 -11.26 9.26 4.48
N ASN A 198 -12.02 10.09 3.76
CA ASN A 198 -13.46 10.30 3.96
C ASN A 198 -14.30 9.97 2.72
N VAL A 199 -13.66 9.45 1.67
CA VAL A 199 -14.28 9.19 0.35
C VAL A 199 -14.25 7.71 -0.01
N LEU A 200 -13.13 7.05 0.30
CA LEU A 200 -12.93 5.62 0.07
C LEU A 200 -13.00 4.87 1.39
N THR A 201 -13.45 3.62 1.39
CA THR A 201 -13.34 2.74 2.56
C THR A 201 -11.90 2.27 2.78
N SER A 202 -11.58 1.75 3.97
CA SER A 202 -10.27 1.15 4.26
C SER A 202 -9.91 0.06 3.24
N THR A 203 -10.86 -0.83 2.94
CA THR A 203 -10.68 -1.90 1.94
C THR A 203 -10.36 -1.36 0.55
N GLN A 204 -11.11 -0.35 0.08
CA GLN A 204 -10.85 0.26 -1.24
C GLN A 204 -9.46 0.91 -1.30
N ARG A 205 -9.05 1.58 -0.21
CA ARG A 205 -7.70 2.15 -0.11
C ARG A 205 -6.62 1.05 -0.17
N TRP A 206 -6.76 -0.03 0.57
CA TRP A 206 -5.81 -1.15 0.48
C TRP A 206 -5.78 -1.81 -0.90
N ASN A 207 -6.93 -1.94 -1.56
CA ASN A 207 -7.01 -2.43 -2.94
C ASN A 207 -6.25 -1.52 -3.92
N VAL A 208 -6.37 -0.19 -3.77
CA VAL A 208 -5.59 0.78 -4.57
C VAL A 208 -4.09 0.64 -4.29
N VAL A 209 -3.67 0.53 -3.02
CA VAL A 209 -2.25 0.31 -2.67
C VAL A 209 -1.71 -0.97 -3.32
N ALA A 210 -2.51 -2.03 -3.30
CA ALA A 210 -2.15 -3.30 -3.92
C ALA A 210 -2.01 -3.16 -5.45
N TYR A 211 -2.93 -2.44 -6.11
CA TYR A 211 -2.84 -2.16 -7.55
C TYR A 211 -1.63 -1.29 -7.89
N VAL A 212 -1.33 -0.26 -7.09
CA VAL A 212 -0.13 0.55 -7.33
C VAL A 212 1.15 -0.28 -7.19
N ASN A 213 1.20 -1.21 -6.24
CA ASN A 213 2.33 -2.12 -6.13
C ASN A 213 2.44 -3.09 -7.31
N SER A 214 1.32 -3.54 -7.90
CA SER A 214 1.37 -4.43 -9.07
C SER A 214 1.94 -3.74 -10.32
N MET A 215 1.82 -2.42 -10.43
CA MET A 215 2.41 -1.64 -11.54
C MET A 215 3.95 -1.65 -11.55
N ARG A 216 4.58 -1.95 -10.41
CA ARG A 216 6.03 -1.84 -10.21
C ARG A 216 6.81 -3.04 -10.74
N ALA A 217 6.15 -4.08 -11.22
CA ALA A 217 6.81 -5.22 -11.84
C ALA A 217 6.05 -5.65 -13.10
N THR A 218 6.75 -5.66 -14.22
CA THR A 218 6.21 -6.18 -15.49
C THR A 218 5.87 -7.66 -15.36
N ARG A 219 5.02 -8.18 -16.26
CA ARG A 219 4.70 -9.61 -16.29
C ARG A 219 5.94 -10.49 -16.41
N ALA A 220 6.92 -10.08 -17.21
CA ALA A 220 8.18 -10.80 -17.37
C ALA A 220 8.97 -10.86 -16.05
N GLN A 221 9.06 -9.73 -15.32
CA GLN A 221 9.69 -9.68 -14.01
C GLN A 221 8.93 -10.53 -12.99
N GLN A 222 7.59 -10.54 -13.03
CA GLN A 222 6.78 -11.40 -12.15
C GLN A 222 7.05 -12.89 -12.39
N LEU A 223 7.13 -13.32 -13.66
CA LEU A 223 7.46 -14.71 -14.02
C LEU A 223 8.88 -15.10 -13.61
N GLU A 224 9.85 -14.20 -13.83
CA GLU A 224 11.23 -14.43 -13.38
C GLU A 224 11.29 -14.54 -11.85
N GLY A 225 10.63 -13.63 -11.15
CA GLY A 225 10.54 -13.60 -9.69
C GLY A 225 9.87 -14.86 -9.13
N GLU A 226 8.81 -15.35 -9.77
CA GLU A 226 8.13 -16.59 -9.42
C GLU A 226 9.06 -17.80 -9.55
N GLY A 227 9.80 -17.91 -10.66
CA GLY A 227 10.78 -18.97 -10.86
C GLY A 227 11.90 -18.92 -9.83
N LEU A 228 12.42 -17.72 -9.54
CA LEU A 228 13.42 -17.49 -8.49
C LEU A 228 12.92 -17.91 -7.12
N PHE A 229 11.71 -17.49 -6.76
CA PHE A 229 11.10 -17.79 -5.48
C PHE A 229 10.85 -19.29 -5.30
N THR A 230 10.35 -19.95 -6.34
CA THR A 230 10.11 -21.40 -6.33
C THR A 230 11.40 -22.18 -6.11
N GLN A 231 12.49 -21.77 -6.78
CA GLN A 231 13.78 -22.46 -6.72
C GLN A 231 14.54 -22.23 -5.41
N ARG A 232 14.35 -21.08 -4.76
CA ARG A 232 15.23 -20.64 -3.66
C ARG A 232 14.53 -20.37 -2.34
N CYS A 233 13.24 -20.05 -2.36
CA CYS A 233 12.54 -19.50 -1.20
C CYS A 233 11.42 -20.43 -0.72
N ALA A 234 10.67 -21.04 -1.65
CA ALA A 234 9.45 -21.78 -1.35
C ALA A 234 9.66 -23.01 -0.44
N SER A 235 10.85 -23.62 -0.45
CA SER A 235 11.16 -24.73 0.46
C SER A 235 11.09 -24.34 1.94
N CYS A 236 11.34 -23.06 2.26
CA CYS A 236 11.25 -22.53 3.63
C CYS A 236 9.98 -21.70 3.81
N HIS A 237 9.68 -20.79 2.89
CA HIS A 237 8.56 -19.85 3.03
C HIS A 237 7.21 -20.40 2.56
N GLY A 238 7.19 -21.55 1.87
CA GLY A 238 5.97 -22.05 1.22
C GLY A 238 5.68 -21.34 -0.10
N VAL A 239 4.80 -21.92 -0.92
CA VAL A 239 4.51 -21.41 -2.29
C VAL A 239 3.78 -20.06 -2.30
N VAL A 240 3.03 -19.76 -1.24
CA VAL A 240 2.33 -18.48 -1.03
C VAL A 240 3.00 -17.61 0.05
N GLY A 241 4.14 -18.03 0.61
CA GLY A 241 4.80 -17.28 1.68
C GLY A 241 4.16 -17.46 3.06
N ALA A 242 3.40 -18.53 3.30
CA ALA A 242 2.72 -18.81 4.57
C ALA A 242 3.63 -19.49 5.62
N SER A 243 4.95 -19.52 5.41
CA SER A 243 5.90 -20.20 6.30
C SER A 243 5.62 -21.70 6.49
N ASP A 244 5.03 -22.34 5.48
CA ASP A 244 4.63 -23.74 5.48
C ASP A 244 5.46 -24.60 4.50
N GLY A 245 6.61 -24.09 4.08
CA GLY A 245 7.54 -24.83 3.22
C GLY A 245 8.02 -26.14 3.85
N ALA A 246 8.40 -27.12 3.03
CA ALA A 246 8.82 -28.45 3.49
C ALA A 246 9.96 -28.43 4.52
N LEU A 247 10.86 -27.43 4.45
CA LEU A 247 11.93 -27.23 5.41
C LEU A 247 11.54 -26.35 6.60
N ALA A 248 10.41 -25.63 6.57
CA ALA A 248 10.03 -24.70 7.62
C ALA A 248 10.00 -25.37 9.01
N ARG A 249 9.42 -26.57 9.09
CA ARG A 249 9.24 -27.33 10.34
C ARG A 249 10.53 -27.90 10.92
N SER A 250 11.61 -27.99 10.13
CA SER A 250 12.91 -28.46 10.62
C SER A 250 13.82 -27.32 11.09
N LEU A 251 13.37 -26.06 10.97
CA LEU A 251 14.12 -24.90 11.45
C LEU A 251 13.83 -24.63 12.93
N THR A 252 14.86 -24.15 13.65
CA THR A 252 14.73 -23.75 15.06
C THR A 252 13.75 -22.60 15.26
N LYS A 253 13.60 -21.75 14.24
CA LYS A 253 12.63 -20.66 14.21
C LYS A 253 11.94 -20.67 12.86
N LEU A 254 10.61 -20.62 12.87
CA LEU A 254 9.82 -20.52 11.65
C LEU A 254 10.19 -19.24 10.87
N PRO A 255 10.29 -19.32 9.54
CA PRO A 255 10.33 -18.13 8.71
C PRO A 255 9.13 -17.21 8.97
N PRO A 256 9.25 -15.91 8.68
CA PRO A 256 8.07 -15.04 8.72
C PRO A 256 7.08 -15.45 7.62
N GLU A 257 5.79 -15.23 7.89
CA GLU A 257 4.69 -15.35 6.92
C GLU A 257 4.69 -14.16 5.95
N ILE A 258 5.67 -14.14 5.05
CA ILE A 258 5.90 -13.05 4.10
C ILE A 258 4.73 -12.86 3.11
N GLY A 259 3.84 -13.85 2.99
CA GLY A 259 2.63 -13.75 2.17
C GLY A 259 1.56 -12.85 2.77
N THR A 260 1.59 -12.60 4.08
CA THR A 260 0.52 -11.86 4.76
C THR A 260 0.60 -10.36 4.49
N VAL A 261 -0.57 -9.70 4.45
CA VAL A 261 -0.63 -8.24 4.34
C VAL A 261 0.08 -7.58 5.52
N ALA A 262 -0.09 -8.11 6.74
CA ALA A 262 0.56 -7.59 7.95
C ALA A 262 2.09 -7.54 7.81
N TRP A 263 2.72 -8.57 7.23
CA TRP A 263 4.16 -8.55 6.99
C TRP A 263 4.57 -7.53 5.92
N GLN A 264 3.78 -7.47 4.83
CA GLN A 264 4.08 -6.66 3.66
C GLN A 264 4.00 -5.15 3.92
N VAL A 265 3.01 -4.70 4.69
CA VAL A 265 2.69 -3.26 4.82
C VAL A 265 3.79 -2.45 5.49
N GLU A 266 4.53 -3.06 6.42
CA GLU A 266 5.54 -2.36 7.22
C GLU A 266 6.91 -2.29 6.54
N ARG A 267 7.08 -2.93 5.37
CA ARG A 267 8.39 -3.10 4.73
C ARG A 267 8.43 -2.36 3.41
N THR A 268 9.58 -1.77 3.10
CA THR A 268 9.89 -1.19 1.79
C THR A 268 10.49 -2.26 0.88
N ASP A 269 10.47 -2.05 -0.44
CA ASP A 269 11.09 -2.98 -1.39
C ASP A 269 12.61 -3.06 -1.17
N GLU A 270 13.23 -1.94 -0.79
CA GLU A 270 14.64 -1.86 -0.45
C GLU A 270 14.99 -2.70 0.78
N GLN A 271 14.14 -2.72 1.81
CA GLN A 271 14.32 -3.58 2.98
C GLN A 271 14.18 -5.07 2.62
N ILE A 272 13.18 -5.42 1.79
CA ILE A 272 13.02 -6.81 1.32
C ILE A 272 14.24 -7.22 0.48
N ALA A 273 14.68 -6.37 -0.45
CA ALA A 273 15.86 -6.60 -1.27
C ALA A 273 17.12 -6.80 -0.41
N ALA A 274 17.32 -5.97 0.62
CA ALA A 274 18.45 -6.08 1.53
C ALA A 274 18.48 -7.44 2.26
N VAL A 275 17.33 -7.93 2.73
CA VAL A 275 17.21 -9.26 3.35
C VAL A 275 17.45 -10.37 2.34
N VAL A 276 16.93 -10.26 1.12
CA VAL A 276 17.16 -11.27 0.06
C VAL A 276 18.64 -11.37 -0.28
N VAL A 277 19.34 -10.23 -0.42
CA VAL A 277 20.75 -10.18 -0.80
C VAL A 277 21.65 -10.59 0.37
N GLY A 278 21.41 -10.06 1.57
CA GLY A 278 22.28 -10.20 2.73
C GLY A 278 21.97 -11.42 3.61
N GLY A 279 20.78 -12.00 3.49
CA GLY A 279 20.26 -12.95 4.47
C GLY A 279 20.04 -12.29 5.83
N ILE A 280 19.83 -13.09 6.86
CA ILE A 280 19.71 -12.61 8.25
C ILE A 280 20.71 -13.39 9.11
N ALA A 281 21.72 -12.69 9.63
CA ALA A 281 22.74 -13.28 10.48
C ALA A 281 22.13 -13.95 11.72
N GLY A 282 22.61 -15.16 12.05
CA GLY A 282 22.08 -15.95 13.16
C GLY A 282 20.72 -16.60 12.90
N SER A 283 20.23 -16.58 11.66
CA SER A 283 19.00 -17.26 11.25
C SER A 283 19.23 -18.26 10.12
N ALA A 284 18.19 -19.04 9.81
CA ALA A 284 18.16 -19.95 8.67
C ALA A 284 17.87 -19.27 7.32
N MET A 285 17.80 -17.94 7.25
CA MET A 285 17.63 -17.18 6.00
C MET A 285 19.00 -16.85 5.39
N PRO A 286 19.48 -17.63 4.38
CA PRO A 286 20.77 -17.37 3.77
C PRO A 286 20.72 -16.18 2.80
N PRO A 287 21.87 -15.55 2.50
CA PRO A 287 21.97 -14.62 1.39
C PRO A 287 21.71 -15.31 0.05
N ALA A 288 20.87 -14.73 -0.80
CA ALA A 288 20.67 -15.19 -2.17
C ALA A 288 21.84 -14.75 -3.08
N ARG A 289 23.01 -15.35 -2.85
CA ARG A 289 24.25 -15.04 -3.59
C ARG A 289 24.07 -15.27 -5.09
N GLY A 290 24.74 -14.43 -5.88
CA GLY A 290 24.80 -14.53 -7.35
C GLY A 290 23.58 -13.99 -8.08
N LEU A 291 22.65 -13.31 -7.41
CA LEU A 291 21.57 -12.57 -8.07
C LEU A 291 22.04 -11.17 -8.48
N SER A 292 21.79 -10.79 -9.73
CA SER A 292 21.95 -9.40 -10.17
C SER A 292 20.86 -8.51 -9.57
N GLY A 293 21.09 -7.19 -9.51
CA GLY A 293 20.09 -6.24 -8.99
C GLY A 293 18.74 -6.31 -9.70
N ALA A 294 18.74 -6.57 -11.02
CA ALA A 294 17.52 -6.79 -11.79
C ALA A 294 16.74 -8.02 -11.30
N ARG A 295 17.43 -9.16 -11.07
CA ARG A 295 16.79 -10.39 -10.58
C ARG A 295 16.28 -10.24 -9.15
N VAL A 296 16.98 -9.48 -8.31
CA VAL A 296 16.50 -9.13 -6.96
C VAL A 296 15.20 -8.32 -7.07
N THR A 297 15.16 -7.34 -7.97
CA THR A 297 13.95 -6.53 -8.23
C THR A 297 12.78 -7.39 -8.70
N SER A 298 13.02 -8.33 -9.62
CA SER A 298 11.99 -9.32 -10.05
C SER A 298 11.50 -10.17 -8.88
N GLY A 299 12.40 -10.66 -8.03
CA GLY A 299 12.07 -11.42 -6.82
C GLY A 299 11.23 -10.62 -5.82
N VAL A 300 11.58 -9.34 -5.59
CA VAL A 300 10.79 -8.44 -4.73
C VAL A 300 9.41 -8.17 -5.33
N GLY A 301 9.33 -7.91 -6.64
CA GLY A 301 8.06 -7.74 -7.36
C GLY A 301 7.13 -8.94 -7.19
N TYR A 302 7.70 -10.15 -7.21
CA TYR A 302 6.96 -11.38 -6.92
C TYR A 302 6.54 -11.50 -5.46
N ILE A 303 7.43 -11.22 -4.51
CA ILE A 303 7.10 -11.22 -3.07
C ILE A 303 5.94 -10.27 -2.77
N ARG A 304 5.87 -9.11 -3.44
CA ARG A 304 4.75 -8.17 -3.31
C ARG A 304 3.41 -8.70 -3.82
N SER A 305 3.42 -9.70 -4.70
CA SER A 305 2.20 -10.33 -5.23
C SER A 305 1.65 -11.44 -4.33
N LEU A 306 2.41 -11.92 -3.34
CA LEU A 306 2.04 -13.07 -2.52
C LEU A 306 0.70 -12.95 -1.76
N PRO A 307 0.33 -11.79 -1.16
CA PRO A 307 -0.98 -11.65 -0.51
C PRO A 307 -2.16 -11.92 -1.44
N MET A 308 -2.00 -11.63 -2.74
CA MET A 308 -3.03 -11.93 -3.73
C MET A 308 -3.06 -13.42 -4.09
N LYS A 309 -1.92 -14.10 -4.04
CA LYS A 309 -1.87 -15.55 -4.28
C LYS A 309 -2.49 -16.32 -3.12
N GLU A 310 -2.34 -15.84 -1.89
CA GLU A 310 -3.04 -16.35 -0.72
C GLU A 310 -4.57 -16.25 -0.89
N ARG A 311 -5.08 -15.11 -1.38
CA ARG A 311 -6.50 -14.96 -1.78
C ARG A 311 -6.93 -16.05 -2.73
N ASN A 312 -6.19 -16.23 -3.82
CA ASN A 312 -6.58 -17.14 -4.89
C ASN A 312 -6.52 -18.59 -4.41
N ALA A 313 -5.52 -18.95 -3.60
CA ALA A 313 -5.43 -20.27 -2.98
C ALA A 313 -6.58 -20.52 -1.99
N ALA A 314 -6.90 -19.55 -1.14
CA ALA A 314 -8.01 -19.63 -0.20
C ALA A 314 -9.38 -19.69 -0.90
N ALA A 315 -9.57 -18.90 -1.97
CA ALA A 315 -10.79 -18.91 -2.78
C ALA A 315 -10.96 -20.24 -3.55
N VAL A 316 -9.87 -20.81 -4.07
CA VAL A 316 -9.88 -22.14 -4.71
C VAL A 316 -10.18 -23.23 -3.68
N ALA A 317 -9.58 -23.16 -2.48
CA ALA A 317 -9.84 -24.11 -1.39
C ALA A 317 -11.28 -24.01 -0.85
N ALA A 318 -11.84 -22.80 -0.75
CA ALA A 318 -13.22 -22.56 -0.33
C ALA A 318 -14.26 -22.84 -1.43
N GLY A 319 -13.82 -22.87 -2.69
CA GLY A 319 -14.64 -22.99 -3.90
C GLY A 319 -14.47 -24.30 -4.65
N ALA A 320 -14.16 -25.41 -3.97
CA ALA A 320 -14.10 -26.76 -4.53
C ALA A 320 -15.48 -27.30 -4.98
N ASP A 321 -16.22 -26.51 -5.75
CA ASP A 321 -17.34 -26.96 -6.57
C ASP A 321 -16.89 -26.90 -8.04
N SER A 322 -16.92 -28.05 -8.72
CA SER A 322 -16.38 -28.25 -10.09
C SER A 322 -16.94 -27.29 -11.15
N THR A 323 -18.11 -26.69 -10.86
CA THR A 323 -18.79 -25.66 -11.65
C THR A 323 -18.08 -24.30 -11.61
N SER A 324 -17.41 -23.97 -10.49
CA SER A 324 -16.62 -22.74 -10.28
C SER A 324 -15.31 -22.75 -11.05
N ALA A 325 -14.58 -23.87 -11.05
CA ALA A 325 -13.36 -24.02 -11.84
C ALA A 325 -13.63 -23.88 -13.35
N SER A 326 -14.76 -24.44 -13.81
CA SER A 326 -15.21 -24.33 -15.20
C SER A 326 -15.66 -22.91 -15.58
N SER A 327 -16.26 -22.15 -14.65
CA SER A 327 -16.63 -20.75 -14.89
C SER A 327 -15.41 -19.83 -14.88
N ALA A 328 -14.45 -20.06 -13.98
CA ALA A 328 -13.16 -19.36 -13.97
C ALA A 328 -12.41 -19.57 -15.29
N ALA A 329 -12.27 -20.81 -15.75
CA ALA A 329 -11.62 -21.11 -17.04
C ALA A 329 -12.31 -20.41 -18.23
N ARG A 330 -13.65 -20.37 -18.24
CA ARG A 330 -14.41 -19.64 -19.28
C ARG A 330 -14.20 -18.13 -19.21
N ASN A 331 -14.11 -17.55 -18.01
CA ASN A 331 -13.83 -16.12 -17.84
C ASN A 331 -12.41 -15.76 -18.31
N VAL A 332 -11.42 -16.59 -17.98
CA VAL A 332 -10.03 -16.43 -18.46
C VAL A 332 -10.00 -16.47 -19.99
N LEU A 333 -10.64 -17.48 -20.61
CA LEU A 333 -10.72 -17.58 -22.07
C LEU A 333 -11.39 -16.35 -22.70
N ALA A 334 -12.48 -15.86 -22.12
CA ALA A 334 -13.16 -14.66 -22.60
C ALA A 334 -12.28 -13.41 -22.49
N GLN A 335 -11.50 -13.25 -21.42
CA GLN A 335 -10.56 -12.12 -21.27
C GLN A 335 -9.40 -12.21 -22.28
N LEU A 336 -8.87 -13.41 -22.53
CA LEU A 336 -7.85 -13.65 -23.56
C LEU A 336 -8.36 -13.33 -24.97
N GLU A 337 -9.59 -13.71 -25.31
CA GLU A 337 -10.20 -13.36 -26.60
C GLU A 337 -10.39 -11.84 -26.77
N GLN A 338 -10.81 -11.16 -25.70
CA GLN A 338 -10.95 -9.71 -25.72
C GLN A 338 -9.58 -9.00 -25.80
N SER A 339 -8.54 -9.55 -25.15
CA SER A 339 -7.17 -9.08 -25.27
C SER A 339 -6.67 -9.19 -26.71
N LEU A 340 -6.83 -10.36 -27.33
CA LEU A 340 -6.48 -10.61 -28.73
C LEU A 340 -7.22 -9.66 -29.68
N THR A 341 -8.50 -9.40 -29.41
CA THR A 341 -9.31 -8.45 -30.19
C THR A 341 -8.79 -7.03 -30.04
N ALA A 342 -8.42 -6.61 -28.82
CA ALA A 342 -7.83 -5.29 -28.58
C ALA A 342 -6.47 -5.13 -29.30
N ALA A 343 -5.62 -6.17 -29.27
CA ALA A 343 -4.34 -6.15 -29.98
C ALA A 343 -4.54 -6.00 -31.50
N ARG A 344 -5.46 -6.80 -32.07
CA ARG A 344 -5.78 -6.75 -33.52
C ARG A 344 -6.40 -5.43 -33.97
N THR A 345 -7.07 -4.71 -33.06
CA THR A 345 -7.71 -3.42 -33.33
C THR A 345 -6.82 -2.21 -33.02
N GLY A 346 -5.52 -2.43 -32.85
CA GLY A 346 -4.56 -1.34 -32.63
C GLY A 346 -4.65 -0.69 -31.25
N ARG A 347 -5.18 -1.39 -30.25
CA ARG A 347 -5.28 -0.95 -28.84
C ARG A 347 -4.36 -1.78 -27.94
N PRO A 348 -3.03 -1.63 -28.04
CA PRO A 348 -2.07 -2.48 -27.33
C PRO A 348 -2.11 -2.34 -25.80
N GLY A 349 -2.49 -1.17 -25.28
CA GLY A 349 -2.70 -0.96 -23.84
C GLY A 349 -3.87 -1.79 -23.31
N ASP A 350 -5.04 -1.67 -23.94
CA ASP A 350 -6.23 -2.48 -23.59
C ASP A 350 -5.97 -3.99 -23.75
N ALA A 351 -5.13 -4.37 -24.72
CA ALA A 351 -4.72 -5.76 -24.91
C ALA A 351 -3.88 -6.27 -23.74
N GLY A 352 -2.89 -5.50 -23.31
CA GLY A 352 -2.06 -5.81 -22.15
C GLY A 352 -2.89 -5.92 -20.87
N ASP A 353 -3.82 -4.99 -20.68
CA ASP A 353 -4.71 -4.96 -19.51
C ASP A 353 -5.60 -6.21 -19.45
N LYS A 354 -6.23 -6.58 -20.56
CA LYS A 354 -7.10 -7.77 -20.63
C LYS A 354 -6.33 -9.08 -20.54
N ALA A 355 -5.07 -9.10 -20.97
CA ALA A 355 -4.20 -10.26 -20.79
C ALA A 355 -3.70 -10.39 -19.35
N PHE A 356 -3.64 -9.30 -18.59
CA PHE A 356 -3.30 -9.30 -17.17
C PHE A 356 -4.49 -9.74 -16.31
N ASP A 357 -5.70 -9.33 -16.69
CA ASP A 357 -6.95 -9.71 -16.00
C ASP A 357 -7.35 -11.18 -16.22
N ALA A 358 -6.77 -11.85 -17.21
CA ALA A 358 -6.94 -13.27 -17.52
C ALA A 358 -5.95 -14.15 -16.76
#